data_AF-F0ZFU2-F1
#
_entry.id   AF-F0ZFU2-F1
#
_cell.length_a   1.000
_cell.length_b   1.000
_cell.length_c   1.000
_cell.angle_alpha   90.00
_cell.angle_beta   90.00
_cell.angle_gamma   90.00
#
_symmetry.space_group_name_H-M   'P 1'
#
loop_
_entity.id
_entity.type
_entity.pdbx_description
1 polymer ?
#
loop_
_entity_poly.entity_id
_entity_poly.type
_entity_poly.pdbx_seq_one_letter_code
_entity_poly.pdbx_strand_id
1 'polypeptide(L)'
;MNEINNGDFIVINNNRMEESEFVKLNVGGSVIYTTLTTLRKEKDSMLGLMFKKDSTWKHAKDENGCILIDADPRYFLVILNFLRHGEIIIEPNLNYYGVLSLARYFGLNSLTDLIDNEDDNKNSWTSLMEENFLTSEIDHNKWAVTREAGSSNFSLEEGRFKFINRVYLVSKDQFNPEDGEIRITGIWTKETPDDFFQICTRSDGKSQGSPYFEAKSGVEFHYSRGQAAIIGRGGLVPSGVVKIKKQGEFFFGVGVPVHFEIFDDGCTVSFSLWENTHNTSIEVETTCTNKNLINYIIIHNREKTSTTNQASWLSNIKVSRWNKSTPRRNRYRRVHEKKMNLNTSI
;
A
#
# COMPACT_ATOMS: atom_id res chain seq x y z
N MET A 1 -57.65 -53.68 -3.15
CA MET A 1 -56.90 -53.42 -1.90
C MET A 1 -55.74 -54.39 -1.87
N ASN A 2 -54.52 -53.84 -1.86
CA ASN A 2 -53.25 -54.31 -1.29
C ASN A 2 -52.77 -55.74 -1.62
N GLU A 3 -51.50 -56.01 -1.97
CA GLU A 3 -50.26 -55.36 -1.52
C GLU A 3 -49.13 -55.72 -2.51
N ILE A 4 -48.36 -54.72 -2.95
CA ILE A 4 -47.12 -54.92 -3.73
C ILE A 4 -45.99 -55.01 -2.72
N ASN A 5 -45.33 -56.17 -2.63
CA ASN A 5 -44.15 -56.36 -1.78
C ASN A 5 -42.96 -55.59 -2.36
N ASN A 6 -42.63 -54.49 -1.68
CA ASN A 6 -41.34 -53.80 -1.73
C ASN A 6 -40.21 -54.76 -1.30
N GLY A 7 -39.12 -54.85 -2.06
CA GLY A 7 -37.96 -55.60 -1.60
C GLY A 7 -36.68 -55.54 -2.43
N ASP A 8 -36.74 -55.48 -3.76
CA ASP A 8 -35.52 -55.54 -4.57
C ASP A 8 -34.97 -54.13 -4.87
N PHE A 9 -34.33 -53.53 -3.86
CA PHE A 9 -33.39 -52.44 -4.13
C PHE A 9 -32.11 -53.04 -4.70
N ILE A 10 -31.89 -52.84 -6.00
CA ILE A 10 -30.57 -52.99 -6.61
C ILE A 10 -29.65 -51.99 -5.90
N VAL A 11 -28.79 -52.49 -5.01
CA VAL A 11 -27.67 -51.71 -4.48
C VAL A 11 -26.67 -51.54 -5.63
N ILE A 12 -26.81 -50.45 -6.39
CA ILE A 12 -25.75 -49.99 -7.27
C ILE A 12 -24.64 -49.48 -6.34
N ASN A 13 -23.66 -50.34 -6.08
CA ASN A 13 -22.49 -49.99 -5.32
C ASN A 13 -21.64 -49.04 -6.18
N ASN A 14 -21.99 -47.75 -6.18
CA ASN A 14 -21.20 -46.67 -6.77
C ASN A 14 -19.98 -46.39 -5.90
N ASN A 15 -19.13 -47.41 -5.72
CA ASN A 15 -17.84 -47.25 -5.07
C ASN A 15 -16.85 -46.65 -6.09
N ARG A 16 -17.12 -45.42 -6.53
CA ARG A 16 -16.05 -44.55 -7.04
C ARG A 16 -15.21 -44.23 -5.81
N MET A 17 -14.07 -44.91 -5.67
CA MET A 17 -13.03 -44.55 -4.70
C MET A 17 -12.83 -43.03 -4.77
N GLU A 18 -13.25 -42.31 -3.74
CA GLU A 18 -13.01 -40.87 -3.66
C GLU A 18 -11.49 -40.66 -3.69
N GLU A 19 -11.03 -39.86 -4.64
CA GLU A 19 -9.64 -39.44 -4.72
C GLU A 19 -9.26 -38.79 -3.39
N SER A 20 -8.22 -39.30 -2.73
CA SER A 20 -7.77 -38.74 -1.45
C SER A 20 -7.36 -37.28 -1.66
N GLU A 21 -7.99 -36.37 -0.90
CA GLU A 21 -7.74 -34.93 -1.00
C GLU A 21 -6.30 -34.56 -0.65
N PHE A 22 -5.61 -35.37 0.16
CA PHE A 22 -4.24 -35.14 0.58
C PHE A 22 -3.22 -35.75 -0.37
N VAL A 23 -2.17 -34.99 -0.69
CA VAL A 23 -1.08 -35.40 -1.58
C VAL A 23 0.27 -35.16 -0.92
N LYS A 24 1.19 -36.10 -1.11
CA LYS A 24 2.60 -35.98 -0.74
C LYS A 24 3.43 -35.68 -1.98
N LEU A 25 4.19 -34.59 -1.92
CA LEU A 25 5.10 -34.16 -2.97
C LEU A 25 6.53 -34.32 -2.47
N ASN A 26 7.43 -34.84 -3.30
CA ASN A 26 8.86 -34.75 -3.09
C ASN A 26 9.40 -33.66 -4.03
N VAL A 27 9.71 -32.51 -3.45
CA VAL A 27 10.14 -31.30 -4.17
C VAL A 27 11.64 -31.13 -3.97
N GLY A 28 12.43 -31.48 -4.99
CA GLY A 28 13.89 -31.39 -4.93
C GLY A 28 14.53 -32.10 -3.73
N GLY A 29 13.93 -33.20 -3.26
CA GLY A 29 14.38 -33.96 -2.08
C GLY A 29 13.65 -33.63 -0.77
N SER A 30 12.80 -32.61 -0.72
CA SER A 30 11.99 -32.29 0.46
C SER A 30 10.56 -32.79 0.33
N VAL A 31 10.08 -33.54 1.33
CA VAL A 31 8.70 -34.01 1.36
C VAL A 31 7.77 -32.91 1.88
N ILE A 32 6.79 -32.52 1.07
CA ILE A 32 5.79 -31.50 1.39
C ILE A 32 4.39 -32.11 1.29
N TYR A 33 3.55 -31.79 2.28
CA TYR A 33 2.15 -32.21 2.35
C TYR A 33 1.23 -31.07 1.93
N THR A 34 0.26 -31.38 1.08
CA THR A 34 -0.73 -30.40 0.63
C THR A 34 -2.03 -31.09 0.22
N THR A 35 -2.98 -30.32 -0.30
CA THR A 35 -4.24 -30.84 -0.84
C THR A 35 -4.36 -30.60 -2.34
N LEU A 36 -5.17 -31.45 -2.99
CA LEU A 36 -5.55 -31.27 -4.38
C LEU A 36 -6.26 -29.93 -4.61
N THR A 37 -7.09 -29.47 -3.66
CA THR A 37 -7.74 -28.16 -3.72
C THR A 37 -6.71 -27.02 -3.83
N THR A 38 -5.61 -27.08 -3.07
CA THR A 38 -4.54 -26.09 -3.18
C THR A 38 -3.84 -26.16 -4.54
N LEU A 39 -3.44 -27.36 -4.99
CA LEU A 39 -2.72 -27.52 -6.27
C LEU A 39 -3.58 -27.17 -7.49
N ARG A 40 -4.90 -27.33 -7.39
CA ARG A 40 -5.89 -27.04 -8.45
C ARG A 40 -6.44 -25.61 -8.41
N LYS A 41 -5.96 -24.74 -7.51
CA LYS A 41 -6.48 -23.39 -7.31
C LYS A 41 -6.44 -22.56 -8.61
N GLU A 42 -5.32 -22.60 -9.33
CA GLU A 42 -5.17 -22.02 -10.66
C GLU A 42 -5.29 -23.11 -11.73
N LYS A 43 -6.48 -23.26 -12.32
CA LYS A 43 -6.82 -24.38 -13.22
C LYS A 43 -5.96 -24.44 -14.48
N ASP A 44 -5.51 -23.29 -14.97
CA ASP A 44 -4.74 -23.16 -16.21
C ASP A 44 -3.22 -23.21 -15.96
N SER A 45 -2.80 -23.27 -14.70
CA SER A 45 -1.40 -23.46 -14.33
C SER A 45 -0.94 -24.90 -14.57
N MET A 46 0.36 -25.13 -14.71
CA MET A 46 0.94 -26.46 -14.81
C MET A 46 0.54 -27.33 -13.62
N LEU A 47 0.56 -26.81 -12.39
CA LEU A 47 0.10 -27.55 -11.20
C LEU A 47 -1.40 -27.91 -11.32
N GLY A 48 -2.23 -26.97 -11.75
CA GLY A 48 -3.66 -27.21 -11.99
C GLY A 48 -3.92 -28.30 -13.03
N LEU A 49 -3.13 -28.32 -14.10
CA LEU A 49 -3.21 -29.33 -15.15
C LEU A 49 -2.66 -30.69 -14.70
N MET A 50 -1.50 -30.71 -14.05
CA MET A 50 -0.86 -31.91 -13.50
C MET A 50 -1.83 -32.68 -12.62
N PHE A 51 -2.49 -31.97 -11.71
CA PHE A 51 -3.34 -32.56 -10.69
C PHE A 51 -4.83 -32.55 -11.06
N LYS A 52 -5.27 -32.20 -12.27
CA LYS A 52 -6.69 -32.20 -12.64
C LYS A 52 -7.33 -33.59 -12.47
N LYS A 53 -8.63 -33.67 -12.14
CA LYS A 53 -9.35 -34.96 -11.92
C LYS A 53 -9.23 -35.93 -13.10
N ASP A 54 -9.32 -35.42 -14.33
CA ASP A 54 -9.18 -36.20 -15.56
C ASP A 54 -7.79 -36.03 -16.20
N SER A 55 -6.77 -35.78 -15.38
CA SER A 55 -5.41 -35.59 -15.85
C SER A 55 -4.85 -36.88 -16.45
N THR A 56 -4.25 -36.78 -17.63
CA THR A 56 -3.47 -37.86 -18.25
C THR A 56 -1.99 -37.79 -17.85
N TRP A 57 -1.64 -36.89 -16.91
CA TRP A 57 -0.27 -36.66 -16.49
C TRP A 57 0.30 -37.88 -15.78
N LYS A 58 1.45 -38.35 -16.25
CA LYS A 58 2.17 -39.47 -15.64
C LYS A 58 3.07 -38.95 -14.53
N HIS A 59 2.60 -39.03 -13.29
CA HIS A 59 3.40 -38.65 -12.13
C HIS A 59 4.55 -39.63 -11.91
N ALA A 60 5.79 -39.13 -11.97
CA ALA A 60 6.91 -39.85 -11.41
C ALA A 60 6.78 -39.86 -9.89
N LYS A 61 7.07 -41.00 -9.26
CA LYS A 61 7.01 -41.16 -7.80
C LYS A 61 8.33 -41.70 -7.29
N ASP A 62 8.72 -41.30 -6.08
CA ASP A 62 9.83 -41.93 -5.37
C ASP A 62 9.43 -43.28 -4.76
N GLU A 63 10.40 -43.94 -4.10
CA GLU A 63 10.22 -45.20 -3.37
C GLU A 63 9.16 -45.14 -2.27
N ASN A 64 8.84 -43.94 -1.76
CA ASN A 64 7.82 -43.70 -0.74
C ASN A 64 6.45 -43.33 -1.33
N GLY A 65 6.32 -43.33 -2.66
CA GLY A 65 5.10 -42.99 -3.38
C GLY A 65 4.81 -41.48 -3.47
N CYS A 66 5.74 -40.62 -3.08
CA CYS A 66 5.59 -39.17 -3.19
C CYS A 66 5.75 -38.73 -4.65
N ILE A 67 4.89 -37.83 -5.11
CA ILE A 67 4.95 -37.31 -6.49
C ILE A 67 6.15 -36.37 -6.61
N LEU A 68 7.01 -36.61 -7.59
CA LEU A 68 8.22 -35.83 -7.81
C LEU A 68 7.90 -34.48 -8.46
N ILE A 69 8.45 -33.42 -7.89
CA ILE A 69 8.51 -32.08 -8.46
C ILE A 69 9.98 -31.66 -8.50
N ASP A 70 10.50 -31.44 -9.70
CA ASP A 70 11.89 -31.02 -9.89
C ASP A 70 12.01 -29.50 -9.72
N ALA A 71 12.01 -29.05 -8.47
CA ALA A 71 12.13 -27.64 -8.10
C ALA A 71 12.82 -27.48 -6.74
N ASP A 72 13.37 -26.29 -6.48
CA ASP A 72 13.88 -25.94 -5.15
C ASP A 72 12.70 -25.82 -4.15
N PRO A 73 12.72 -26.59 -3.05
CA PRO A 73 11.60 -26.63 -2.10
C PRO A 73 11.35 -25.31 -1.38
N ARG A 74 12.36 -24.45 -1.21
CA ARG A 74 12.23 -23.16 -0.51
C ARG A 74 11.33 -22.21 -1.30
N TYR A 75 11.57 -22.09 -2.60
CA TYR A 75 10.72 -21.27 -3.48
C TYR A 75 9.34 -21.91 -3.68
N PHE A 76 9.27 -23.25 -3.76
CA PHE A 76 7.99 -23.95 -3.91
C PHE A 76 7.06 -23.78 -2.69
N LEU A 77 7.60 -23.69 -1.48
CA LEU A 77 6.80 -23.41 -0.28
C LEU A 77 6.09 -22.05 -0.36
N VAL A 78 6.75 -21.03 -0.91
CA VAL A 78 6.13 -19.72 -1.15
C VAL A 78 4.98 -19.83 -2.15
N ILE A 79 5.19 -20.53 -3.26
CA ILE A 79 4.14 -20.83 -4.25
C ILE A 79 2.94 -21.51 -3.58
N LEU A 80 3.21 -22.51 -2.74
CA LEU A 80 2.17 -23.31 -2.11
C LEU A 80 1.35 -22.50 -1.10
N ASN A 81 2.01 -21.65 -0.31
CA ASN A 81 1.36 -20.73 0.62
C ASN A 81 0.49 -19.71 -0.12
N PHE A 82 1.00 -19.15 -1.22
CA PHE A 82 0.19 -18.30 -2.10
C PHE A 82 -1.08 -19.03 -2.59
N LEU A 83 -0.97 -20.28 -3.04
CA LEU A 83 -2.14 -21.06 -3.48
C LEU A 83 -3.12 -21.39 -2.32
N ARG A 84 -2.66 -21.41 -1.07
CA ARG A 84 -3.49 -21.66 0.12
C ARG A 84 -4.32 -20.44 0.51
N HIS A 85 -3.69 -19.28 0.67
CA HIS A 85 -4.33 -18.09 1.27
C HIS A 85 -4.35 -16.85 0.36
N GLY A 86 -3.67 -16.87 -0.79
CA GLY A 86 -3.71 -15.79 -1.78
C GLY A 86 -2.77 -14.61 -1.51
N GLU A 87 -1.90 -14.71 -0.50
CA GLU A 87 -0.91 -13.69 -0.18
C GLU A 87 0.51 -14.20 -0.44
N ILE A 88 1.40 -13.31 -0.89
CA ILE A 88 2.82 -13.62 -1.04
C ILE A 88 3.56 -13.21 0.23
N ILE A 89 4.23 -14.18 0.85
CA ILE A 89 5.09 -13.93 2.02
C ILE A 89 6.43 -14.56 1.70
N ILE A 90 7.46 -13.73 1.58
CA ILE A 90 8.82 -14.14 1.25
C ILE A 90 9.71 -13.75 2.43
N GLU A 91 10.41 -14.73 2.98
CA GLU A 91 11.38 -14.49 4.04
C GLU A 91 12.50 -13.55 3.56
N PRO A 92 13.03 -12.65 4.41
CA PRO A 92 14.03 -11.66 4.00
C PRO A 92 15.26 -12.20 3.28
N ASN A 93 15.64 -13.46 3.56
CA ASN A 93 16.83 -14.11 3.02
C ASN A 93 16.56 -14.92 1.73
N LEU A 94 15.32 -15.01 1.27
CA LEU A 94 14.94 -15.80 0.12
C LEU A 94 14.89 -14.91 -1.13
N ASN A 95 15.70 -15.24 -2.15
CA ASN A 95 15.77 -14.44 -3.37
C ASN A 95 14.43 -14.45 -4.13
N TYR A 96 13.81 -13.27 -4.20
CA TYR A 96 12.54 -13.05 -4.87
C TYR A 96 12.52 -13.51 -6.35
N TYR A 97 13.60 -13.33 -7.10
CA TYR A 97 13.68 -13.79 -8.49
C TYR A 97 13.57 -15.31 -8.62
N GLY A 98 13.96 -16.06 -7.59
CA GLY A 98 13.76 -17.51 -7.54
C GLY A 98 12.27 -17.88 -7.47
N VAL A 99 11.48 -17.14 -6.68
CA VAL A 99 10.02 -17.32 -6.61
C VAL A 99 9.38 -16.96 -7.94
N LEU A 100 9.76 -15.81 -8.53
CA LEU A 100 9.24 -15.37 -9.83
C LEU A 100 9.55 -16.36 -10.95
N SER A 101 10.79 -16.83 -11.03
CA SER A 101 11.20 -17.83 -12.02
C SER A 101 10.36 -19.10 -11.89
N LEU A 102 10.09 -19.54 -10.66
CA LEU A 102 9.30 -20.74 -10.41
C LEU A 102 7.80 -20.53 -10.68
N ALA A 103 7.26 -19.35 -10.36
CA ALA A 103 5.88 -18.98 -10.70
C ALA A 103 5.65 -19.00 -12.21
N ARG A 104 6.59 -18.46 -12.99
CA ARG A 104 6.58 -18.51 -14.47
C ARG A 104 6.69 -19.94 -15.00
N TYR A 105 7.58 -20.74 -14.41
CA TYR A 105 7.72 -22.16 -14.78
C TYR A 105 6.40 -22.93 -14.62
N PHE A 106 5.69 -22.73 -13.50
CA PHE A 106 4.38 -23.37 -13.29
C PHE A 106 3.21 -22.65 -13.97
N GLY A 107 3.43 -21.55 -14.70
CA GLY A 107 2.37 -20.80 -15.36
C GLY A 107 1.35 -20.19 -14.38
N LEU A 108 1.81 -19.80 -13.19
CA LEU A 108 0.99 -19.14 -12.16
C LEU A 108 0.88 -17.65 -12.46
N ASN A 109 0.00 -17.29 -13.38
CA ASN A 109 -0.10 -15.93 -13.90
C ASN A 109 -0.52 -14.95 -12.82
N SER A 110 -1.41 -15.34 -11.90
CA SER A 110 -1.88 -14.40 -10.87
C SER A 110 -0.76 -14.02 -9.89
N LEU A 111 0.12 -14.98 -9.56
CA LEU A 111 1.31 -14.73 -8.76
C LEU A 111 2.37 -13.96 -9.54
N THR A 112 2.58 -14.29 -10.82
CA THR A 112 3.54 -13.58 -11.68
C THR A 112 3.15 -12.11 -11.83
N ASP A 113 1.87 -11.83 -12.10
CA ASP A 113 1.34 -10.47 -12.19
C ASP A 113 1.47 -9.74 -10.85
N LEU A 114 1.14 -10.39 -9.73
CA LEU A 114 1.30 -9.80 -8.40
C LEU A 114 2.77 -9.42 -8.15
N ILE A 115 3.67 -10.33 -8.48
CA ILE A 115 5.10 -10.14 -8.32
C ILE A 115 5.63 -9.02 -9.21
N ASP A 116 5.33 -9.07 -10.51
CA ASP A 116 5.81 -8.08 -11.49
C ASP A 116 5.23 -6.69 -11.17
N ASN A 117 3.98 -6.61 -10.68
CA ASN A 117 3.40 -5.35 -10.19
C ASN A 117 4.07 -4.85 -8.91
N GLU A 118 4.41 -5.73 -7.96
CA GLU A 118 5.16 -5.35 -6.76
C GLU A 118 6.58 -4.89 -7.10
N ASP A 119 7.26 -5.54 -8.04
CA ASP A 119 8.60 -5.16 -8.50
C ASP A 119 8.57 -3.85 -9.30
N ASP A 120 7.59 -3.66 -10.17
CA ASP A 120 7.39 -2.38 -10.86
C ASP A 120 7.10 -1.25 -9.86
N ASN A 121 6.49 -1.54 -8.71
CA ASN A 121 6.19 -0.54 -7.69
C ASN A 121 7.35 -0.36 -6.69
N LYS A 122 8.11 -1.40 -6.33
CA LYS A 122 9.27 -1.32 -5.42
C LYS A 122 10.52 -0.77 -6.10
N ASN A 123 10.80 -1.14 -7.37
CA ASN A 123 11.98 -0.67 -8.11
C ASN A 123 11.79 0.72 -8.76
N SER A 124 10.56 1.22 -8.81
CA SER A 124 10.29 2.54 -9.39
C SER A 124 10.29 3.68 -8.37
N TRP A 125 10.37 3.41 -7.06
CA TRP A 125 10.49 4.44 -6.03
C TRP A 125 11.83 4.32 -5.29
N THR A 126 12.69 5.34 -5.37
CA THR A 126 13.85 5.45 -4.49
C THR A 126 13.42 6.06 -3.17
N SER A 127 13.73 5.38 -2.06
CA SER A 127 13.58 5.98 -0.72
C SER A 127 14.61 7.08 -0.54
N LEU A 128 14.15 8.33 -0.36
CA LEU A 128 15.03 9.47 -0.13
C LEU A 128 15.22 9.74 1.36
N MET A 129 14.15 9.58 2.14
CA MET A 129 14.16 9.76 3.59
C MET A 129 13.13 8.84 4.23
N GLU A 130 13.47 8.25 5.37
CA GLU A 130 12.57 7.41 6.14
C GLU A 130 12.85 7.59 7.63
N GLU A 131 11.79 7.72 8.41
CA GLU A 131 11.85 7.67 9.87
C GLU A 131 11.26 6.34 10.36
N ASN A 132 12.15 5.49 10.86
CA ASN A 132 11.83 4.15 11.34
C ASN A 132 11.90 4.05 12.87
N PHE A 133 12.15 5.17 13.57
CA PHE A 133 12.07 5.31 15.02
C PHE A 133 12.91 4.27 15.78
N LEU A 134 14.04 3.86 15.20
CA LEU A 134 14.98 2.94 15.85
C LEU A 134 15.67 3.57 17.07
N THR A 135 15.70 4.91 17.12
CA THR A 135 16.25 5.71 18.21
C THR A 135 15.13 6.36 19.01
N SER A 136 15.39 6.63 20.29
CA SER A 136 14.50 7.42 21.16
C SER A 136 14.65 8.94 20.94
N GLU A 137 15.49 9.35 20.01
CA GLU A 137 15.72 10.75 19.64
C GLU A 137 15.43 10.96 18.15
N ILE A 138 15.00 12.18 17.82
CA ILE A 138 14.79 12.60 16.43
C ILE A 138 16.13 12.69 15.69
N ASP A 139 16.15 12.25 14.43
CA ASP A 139 17.30 12.46 13.57
C ASP A 139 17.40 13.93 13.13
N HIS A 140 18.26 14.68 13.80
CA HIS A 140 18.51 16.09 13.50
C HIS A 140 19.21 16.34 12.15
N ASN A 141 19.72 15.30 11.49
CA ASN A 141 20.22 15.41 10.11
C ASN A 141 19.07 15.41 9.10
N LYS A 142 17.92 14.82 9.46
CA LYS A 142 16.72 14.79 8.61
C LYS A 142 15.78 15.95 8.90
N TRP A 143 15.70 16.38 10.16
CA TRP A 143 14.65 17.28 10.60
C TRP A 143 15.16 18.45 11.46
N ALA A 144 14.59 19.63 11.21
CA ALA A 144 14.61 20.76 12.12
C ALA A 144 13.26 20.88 12.83
N VAL A 145 13.28 21.08 14.15
CA VAL A 145 12.08 21.27 14.96
C VAL A 145 12.00 22.72 15.42
N THR A 146 10.92 23.40 15.05
CA THR A 146 10.64 24.79 15.40
C THR A 146 9.46 24.87 16.37
N ARG A 147 9.64 25.64 17.44
CA ARG A 147 8.69 25.78 18.57
C ARG A 147 8.42 27.26 18.88
N GLU A 148 8.16 28.05 17.85
CA GLU A 148 8.02 29.51 17.96
C GLU A 148 6.74 29.96 18.67
N ALA A 149 5.66 29.16 18.59
CA ALA A 149 4.42 29.47 19.28
C ALA A 149 4.49 29.05 20.75
N GLY A 150 3.97 29.89 21.64
CA GLY A 150 3.92 29.62 23.08
C GLY A 150 3.28 28.26 23.40
N SER A 151 3.85 27.55 24.38
CA SER A 151 3.41 26.22 24.82
C SER A 151 3.52 25.10 23.76
N SER A 152 4.18 25.34 22.63
CA SER A 152 4.43 24.28 21.64
C SER A 152 5.51 23.34 22.12
N ASN A 153 5.29 22.04 21.96
CA ASN A 153 6.25 21.03 22.37
C ASN A 153 6.30 19.86 21.39
N PHE A 154 7.48 19.26 21.28
CA PHE A 154 7.75 18.12 20.41
C PHE A 154 8.56 17.10 21.18
N SER A 155 8.10 15.87 21.15
CA SER A 155 8.77 14.72 21.76
C SER A 155 8.69 13.50 20.85
N LEU A 156 9.58 12.54 21.08
CA LEU A 156 9.49 11.21 20.51
C LEU A 156 9.08 10.26 21.64
N GLU A 157 7.86 9.74 21.55
CA GLU A 157 7.26 8.86 22.56
C GLU A 157 6.70 7.64 21.83
N GLU A 158 6.94 6.43 22.36
CA GLU A 158 6.37 5.18 21.83
C GLU A 158 6.66 4.93 20.33
N GLY A 159 7.83 5.35 19.84
CA GLY A 159 8.20 5.20 18.43
C GLY A 159 7.40 6.10 17.49
N ARG A 160 6.90 7.24 17.98
CA ARG A 160 6.09 8.20 17.23
C ARG A 160 6.49 9.63 17.57
N PHE A 161 6.49 10.51 16.58
CA PHE A 161 6.63 11.93 16.83
C PHE A 161 5.33 12.48 17.42
N LYS A 162 5.43 13.05 18.61
CA LYS A 162 4.35 13.76 19.27
C LYS A 162 4.50 15.25 19.04
N PHE A 163 3.45 15.84 18.50
CA PHE A 163 3.34 17.27 18.28
C PHE A 163 2.33 17.82 19.28
N ILE A 164 2.68 18.91 19.95
CA ILE A 164 1.79 19.63 20.88
C ILE A 164 1.71 21.10 20.43
N ASN A 165 0.49 21.58 20.21
CA ASN A 165 0.16 22.92 19.70
C ASN A 165 0.78 23.20 18.33
N ARG A 166 1.55 24.28 18.10
CA ARG A 166 2.03 24.64 16.74
C ARG A 166 3.50 24.33 16.53
N VAL A 167 3.84 23.05 16.66
CA VAL A 167 5.18 22.60 16.29
C VAL A 167 5.31 22.53 14.77
N TYR A 168 6.50 22.92 14.31
CA TYR A 168 6.94 22.79 12.94
C TYR A 168 8.07 21.79 12.85
N LEU A 169 7.85 20.75 12.07
CA LEU A 169 8.91 19.85 11.64
C LEU A 169 9.23 20.19 10.19
N VAL A 170 10.48 20.54 9.91
CA VAL A 170 10.95 20.95 8.59
C VAL A 170 12.05 20.03 8.15
N SER A 171 11.97 19.46 6.95
CA SER A 171 13.05 18.62 6.43
C SER A 171 14.33 19.44 6.25
N LYS A 172 15.48 18.80 6.48
CA LYS A 172 16.80 19.38 6.21
C LYS A 172 17.17 19.32 4.73
N ASP A 173 16.73 18.26 4.06
CA ASP A 173 16.87 18.10 2.62
C ASP A 173 15.68 18.68 1.87
N GLN A 174 15.92 19.08 0.62
CA GLN A 174 14.89 19.53 -0.31
C GLN A 174 14.45 18.37 -1.22
N PHE A 175 13.15 18.29 -1.47
CA PHE A 175 12.54 17.25 -2.28
C PHE A 175 11.88 17.88 -3.51
N ASN A 176 12.66 18.05 -4.57
CA ASN A 176 12.21 18.72 -5.79
C ASN A 176 11.37 17.77 -6.65
N PRO A 177 10.11 18.13 -6.99
CA PRO A 177 9.28 17.36 -7.92
C PRO A 177 9.83 17.33 -9.35
N GLU A 178 10.70 18.28 -9.71
CA GLU A 178 11.33 18.36 -11.04
C GLU A 178 12.36 17.24 -11.27
N ASP A 179 12.94 16.72 -10.19
CA ASP A 179 13.88 15.59 -10.26
C ASP A 179 13.17 14.24 -10.45
N GLY A 180 11.83 14.23 -10.31
CA GLY A 180 10.97 13.06 -10.30
C GLY A 180 9.83 13.24 -9.31
N GLU A 181 8.68 12.62 -9.60
CA GLU A 181 7.49 12.68 -8.73
C GLU A 181 7.86 12.32 -7.29
N ILE A 182 7.46 13.15 -6.34
CA ILE A 182 7.66 12.93 -4.91
C ILE A 182 6.43 12.24 -4.35
N ARG A 183 6.68 11.23 -3.51
CA ARG A 183 5.66 10.54 -2.73
C ARG A 183 6.00 10.65 -1.25
N ILE A 184 5.04 11.08 -0.44
CA ILE A 184 5.17 11.14 1.02
C ILE A 184 4.09 10.26 1.62
N THR A 185 4.48 9.33 2.49
CA THR A 185 3.55 8.46 3.21
C THR A 185 3.80 8.51 4.69
N GLY A 186 2.77 8.21 5.48
CA GLY A 186 2.90 8.01 6.92
C GLY A 186 1.55 7.71 7.56
N ILE A 187 1.55 7.72 8.90
CA ILE A 187 0.36 7.52 9.71
C ILE A 187 0.25 8.67 10.69
N TRP A 188 -0.91 9.32 10.70
CA TRP A 188 -1.25 10.39 11.60
C TRP A 188 -2.37 9.96 12.55
N THR A 189 -2.23 10.25 13.83
CA THR A 189 -3.26 9.98 14.84
C THR A 189 -3.51 11.23 15.66
N LYS A 190 -4.76 11.69 15.71
CA LYS A 190 -5.15 12.78 16.60
C LYS A 190 -5.25 12.27 18.03
N GLU A 191 -4.62 12.94 18.98
CA GLU A 191 -4.87 12.72 20.40
C GLU A 191 -6.02 13.58 20.90
N THR A 192 -6.20 14.77 20.31
CA THR A 192 -7.27 15.70 20.67
C THR A 192 -8.16 16.11 19.49
N PRO A 193 -9.40 16.56 19.75
CA PRO A 193 -10.37 16.83 18.66
C PRO A 193 -10.01 18.00 17.74
N ASP A 194 -9.37 19.07 18.26
CA ASP A 194 -9.11 20.30 17.50
C ASP A 194 -7.78 20.28 16.74
N ASP A 195 -7.12 19.12 16.61
CA ASP A 195 -5.90 18.99 15.80
C ASP A 195 -6.18 18.93 14.30
N PHE A 196 -5.30 19.59 13.55
CA PHE A 196 -5.28 19.56 12.09
C PHE A 196 -4.11 18.74 11.58
N PHE A 197 -4.37 17.99 10.50
CA PHE A 197 -3.33 17.38 9.68
C PHE A 197 -2.89 18.44 8.67
N GLN A 198 -1.60 18.82 8.67
CA GLN A 198 -1.04 19.73 7.67
C GLN A 198 0.37 19.27 7.27
N ILE A 199 0.54 19.00 5.98
CA ILE A 199 1.83 18.73 5.37
C ILE A 199 1.99 19.65 4.17
N CYS A 200 3.15 20.27 4.01
CA CYS A 200 3.43 21.11 2.84
C CYS A 200 4.58 20.56 2.01
N THR A 201 4.43 20.55 0.70
CA THR A 201 5.54 20.47 -0.26
C THR A 201 5.87 21.86 -0.81
N ARG A 202 6.97 21.97 -1.55
CA ARG A 202 7.38 23.22 -2.23
C ARG A 202 7.50 24.42 -1.30
N SER A 203 7.94 24.21 -0.07
CA SER A 203 8.00 25.24 0.96
C SER A 203 9.42 25.75 1.20
N ASP A 204 9.53 27.03 1.57
CA ASP A 204 10.76 27.65 2.07
C ASP A 204 11.11 27.27 3.52
N GLY A 205 10.29 26.42 4.17
CA GLY A 205 10.54 25.93 5.52
C GLY A 205 10.20 26.93 6.62
N LYS A 206 9.62 28.09 6.28
CA LYS A 206 9.35 29.18 7.24
C LYS A 206 7.89 29.25 7.64
N SER A 207 7.64 29.65 8.88
CA SER A 207 6.31 30.01 9.37
C SER A 207 6.01 31.49 9.09
N GLN A 208 4.73 31.87 9.05
CA GLN A 208 4.29 33.27 9.00
C GLN A 208 4.47 34.00 10.35
N GLY A 209 4.91 33.29 11.41
CA GLY A 209 5.04 33.83 12.75
C GLY A 209 3.69 34.15 13.42
N SER A 210 3.76 34.90 14.51
CA SER A 210 2.57 35.29 15.30
C SER A 210 1.55 36.09 14.48
N PRO A 211 0.23 35.89 14.71
CA PRO A 211 -0.37 34.99 15.69
C PRO A 211 -0.71 33.61 15.12
N TYR A 212 -0.42 33.34 13.84
CA TYR A 212 -0.96 32.19 13.13
C TYR A 212 0.00 31.02 13.09
N PHE A 213 1.29 31.29 12.89
CA PHE A 213 2.33 30.27 12.72
C PHE A 213 1.86 29.21 11.72
N GLU A 214 1.39 29.65 10.55
CA GLU A 214 1.10 28.79 9.39
C GLU A 214 2.32 28.73 8.48
N ALA A 215 2.37 27.74 7.58
CA ALA A 215 3.40 27.70 6.56
C ALA A 215 3.34 29.00 5.72
N LYS A 216 4.49 29.65 5.57
CA LYS A 216 4.59 30.91 4.82
C LYS A 216 4.40 30.69 3.32
N SER A 217 4.93 29.59 2.81
CA SER A 217 4.89 29.22 1.40
C SER A 217 4.73 27.71 1.24
N GLY A 218 4.32 27.27 0.06
CA GLY A 218 4.20 25.85 -0.30
C GLY A 218 2.81 25.40 -0.69
N VAL A 219 2.70 24.16 -1.13
CA VAL A 219 1.43 23.47 -1.39
C VAL A 219 1.08 22.69 -0.15
N GLU A 220 0.06 23.15 0.58
CA GLU A 220 -0.42 22.60 1.83
C GLU A 220 -1.53 21.57 1.58
N PHE A 221 -1.28 20.34 2.00
CA PHE A 221 -2.24 19.24 2.08
C PHE A 221 -2.80 19.24 3.49
N HIS A 222 -4.08 19.56 3.64
CA HIS A 222 -4.66 19.69 4.97
C HIS A 222 -5.99 18.95 5.14
N TYR A 223 -6.21 18.46 6.36
CA TYR A 223 -7.52 18.03 6.82
C TYR A 223 -7.88 18.74 8.11
N SER A 224 -8.97 19.51 8.06
CA SER A 224 -9.48 20.27 9.20
C SER A 224 -11.00 20.31 9.16
N ARG A 225 -11.65 20.17 10.32
CA ARG A 225 -13.11 20.32 10.45
C ARG A 225 -13.93 19.45 9.47
N GLY A 226 -13.49 18.23 9.22
CA GLY A 226 -14.17 17.32 8.30
C GLY A 226 -13.91 17.58 6.81
N GLN A 227 -13.03 18.54 6.48
CA GLN A 227 -12.73 18.93 5.12
C GLN A 227 -11.27 18.66 4.78
N ALA A 228 -11.06 17.91 3.71
CA ALA A 228 -9.78 17.72 3.05
C ALA A 228 -9.63 18.76 1.95
N ALA A 229 -8.51 19.48 1.89
CA ALA A 229 -8.22 20.39 0.78
C ALA A 229 -6.72 20.50 0.50
N ILE A 230 -6.41 21.01 -0.70
CA ILE A 230 -5.08 21.40 -1.14
C ILE A 230 -5.07 22.91 -1.27
N ILE A 231 -4.24 23.60 -0.49
CA ILE A 231 -4.16 25.06 -0.43
C ILE A 231 -2.77 25.50 -0.86
N GLY A 232 -2.68 26.53 -1.70
CA GLY A 232 -1.41 27.19 -1.96
C GLY A 232 -1.15 28.29 -0.92
N ARG A 233 0.06 28.30 -0.36
CA ARG A 233 0.57 29.31 0.58
C ARG A 233 1.58 30.22 -0.11
N GLY A 234 1.71 31.46 0.34
CA GLY A 234 2.73 32.40 -0.15
C GLY A 234 2.56 32.82 -1.61
N GLY A 235 1.32 32.89 -2.11
CA GLY A 235 1.01 33.26 -3.49
C GLY A 235 0.98 32.10 -4.49
N LEU A 236 1.24 30.87 -4.05
CA LEU A 236 0.93 29.68 -4.84
C LEU A 236 -0.59 29.53 -4.94
N VAL A 237 -1.10 29.20 -6.13
CA VAL A 237 -2.54 29.02 -6.36
C VAL A 237 -2.76 27.72 -7.13
N PRO A 238 -3.36 26.69 -6.52
CA PRO A 238 -3.85 25.55 -7.27
C PRO A 238 -4.82 26.04 -8.35
N SER A 239 -4.51 25.73 -9.61
CA SER A 239 -5.16 26.33 -10.79
C SER A 239 -6.11 25.37 -11.49
N GLY A 240 -6.10 24.09 -11.10
CA GLY A 240 -6.92 23.04 -11.70
C GLY A 240 -8.29 22.86 -11.05
N VAL A 241 -9.14 22.11 -11.75
CA VAL A 241 -10.38 21.58 -11.15
C VAL A 241 -9.99 20.61 -10.04
N VAL A 242 -10.50 20.87 -8.83
CA VAL A 242 -10.32 19.98 -7.68
C VAL A 242 -11.21 18.75 -7.86
N LYS A 243 -10.60 17.57 -7.89
CA LYS A 243 -11.29 16.29 -7.88
C LYS A 243 -11.27 15.72 -6.48
N ILE A 244 -12.43 15.34 -5.97
CA ILE A 244 -12.56 14.69 -4.67
C ILE A 244 -13.19 13.31 -4.88
N LYS A 245 -12.56 12.29 -4.33
CA LYS A 245 -13.10 10.93 -4.28
C LYS A 245 -13.24 10.51 -2.83
N LYS A 246 -14.31 9.80 -2.53
CA LYS A 246 -14.57 9.27 -1.19
C LYS A 246 -14.97 7.81 -1.29
N GLN A 247 -14.54 7.03 -0.32
CA GLN A 247 -15.07 5.71 -0.04
C GLN A 247 -15.70 5.76 1.35
N GLY A 248 -17.02 5.61 1.41
CA GLY A 248 -17.79 5.82 2.63
C GLY A 248 -17.72 7.26 3.17
N GLU A 249 -18.24 7.45 4.38
CA GLU A 249 -18.17 8.71 5.12
C GLU A 249 -16.84 8.77 5.89
N PHE A 250 -15.78 9.24 5.23
CA PHE A 250 -14.47 9.37 5.87
C PHE A 250 -14.50 10.37 7.01
N PHE A 251 -14.08 9.91 8.19
CA PHE A 251 -13.98 10.72 9.41
C PHE A 251 -12.62 10.54 10.08
N PHE A 252 -11.89 11.64 10.25
CA PHE A 252 -10.62 11.64 10.97
C PHE A 252 -10.86 11.82 12.48
N GLY A 253 -11.20 10.72 13.15
CA GLY A 253 -11.49 10.68 14.58
C GLY A 253 -10.25 10.75 15.48
N VAL A 254 -10.49 11.07 16.76
CA VAL A 254 -9.49 10.99 17.82
C VAL A 254 -9.12 9.53 18.09
N GLY A 255 -7.84 9.25 18.27
CA GLY A 255 -7.29 7.91 18.51
C GLY A 255 -7.28 6.99 17.29
N VAL A 256 -7.84 7.42 16.16
CA VAL A 256 -7.88 6.62 14.92
C VAL A 256 -6.57 6.81 14.15
N PRO A 257 -5.81 5.74 13.87
CA PRO A 257 -4.68 5.80 12.96
C PRO A 257 -5.17 6.03 11.53
N VAL A 258 -4.86 7.20 10.99
CA VAL A 258 -5.16 7.55 9.60
C VAL A 258 -3.87 7.50 8.81
N HIS A 259 -3.83 6.62 7.82
CA HIS A 259 -2.76 6.60 6.85
C HIS A 259 -2.93 7.76 5.88
N PHE A 260 -1.81 8.31 5.41
CA PHE A 260 -1.80 9.31 4.37
C PHE A 260 -0.80 8.98 3.27
N GLU A 261 -1.11 9.46 2.08
CA GLU A 261 -0.25 9.41 0.92
C GLU A 261 -0.39 10.72 0.15
N ILE A 262 0.73 11.37 -0.17
CA ILE A 262 0.80 12.62 -0.91
C ILE A 262 1.66 12.38 -2.15
N PHE A 263 1.21 12.88 -3.30
CA PHE A 263 1.98 12.93 -4.53
C PHE A 263 2.17 14.37 -5.00
N ASP A 264 3.37 14.67 -5.49
CA ASP A 264 3.71 15.93 -6.13
C ASP A 264 4.65 15.67 -7.30
N ASP A 265 4.16 15.86 -8.54
CA ASP A 265 4.95 15.71 -9.77
C ASP A 265 5.41 17.05 -10.38
N GLY A 266 5.22 18.16 -9.66
CA GLY A 266 5.53 19.51 -10.15
C GLY A 266 4.38 20.18 -10.93
N CYS A 267 3.39 19.41 -11.40
CA CYS A 267 2.23 19.89 -12.14
C CYS A 267 0.90 19.50 -11.47
N THR A 268 0.79 18.26 -11.01
CA THR A 268 -0.36 17.66 -10.37
C THR A 268 0.04 17.28 -8.96
N VAL A 269 -0.87 17.54 -8.04
CA VAL A 269 -0.72 17.20 -6.63
C VAL A 269 -1.95 16.45 -6.19
N SER A 270 -1.75 15.41 -5.40
CA SER A 270 -2.84 14.70 -4.75
C SER A 270 -2.48 14.32 -3.33
N PHE A 271 -3.51 14.17 -2.51
CA PHE A 271 -3.35 13.49 -1.24
C PHE A 271 -4.56 12.64 -0.90
N SER A 272 -4.27 11.51 -0.28
CA SER A 272 -5.24 10.53 0.17
C SER A 272 -5.10 10.33 1.67
N LEU A 273 -6.22 10.19 2.34
CA LEU A 273 -6.33 9.79 3.73
C LEU A 273 -7.24 8.57 3.83
N TRP A 274 -6.87 7.58 4.63
CA TRP A 274 -7.71 6.42 4.87
C TRP A 274 -7.50 5.82 6.26
N GLU A 275 -8.54 5.17 6.76
CA GLU A 275 -8.48 4.32 7.95
C GLU A 275 -8.96 2.91 7.60
N ASN A 276 -8.37 1.91 8.24
CA ASN A 276 -8.58 0.52 7.85
C ASN A 276 -9.76 -0.14 8.60
N THR A 277 -10.21 0.43 9.72
CA THR A 277 -11.21 -0.19 10.59
C THR A 277 -12.60 -0.19 9.95
N HIS A 278 -12.99 0.93 9.35
CA HIS A 278 -14.26 1.06 8.61
C HIS A 278 -14.04 1.14 7.10
N ASN A 279 -12.79 1.01 6.65
CA ASN A 279 -12.39 1.03 5.24
C ASN A 279 -12.91 2.29 4.53
N THR A 280 -12.81 3.44 5.20
CA THR A 280 -13.18 4.74 4.64
C THR A 280 -11.96 5.49 4.14
N SER A 281 -12.15 6.28 3.07
CA SER A 281 -11.08 7.09 2.50
C SER A 281 -11.58 8.37 1.85
N ILE A 282 -10.67 9.33 1.74
CA ILE A 282 -10.84 10.54 0.95
C ILE A 282 -9.57 10.83 0.16
N GLU A 283 -9.71 11.16 -1.12
CA GLU A 283 -8.63 11.57 -2.01
C GLU A 283 -9.00 12.92 -2.61
N VAL A 284 -8.03 13.84 -2.62
CA VAL A 284 -8.13 15.15 -3.26
C VAL A 284 -7.00 15.26 -4.27
N GLU A 285 -7.33 15.62 -5.52
CA GLU A 285 -6.36 15.84 -6.60
C GLU A 285 -6.64 17.21 -7.24
N THR A 286 -5.58 17.96 -7.56
CA THR A 286 -5.69 19.18 -8.37
C THR A 286 -4.40 19.45 -9.15
N THR A 287 -4.46 20.42 -10.05
CA THR A 287 -3.30 20.93 -10.78
C THR A 287 -2.69 22.11 -10.03
N CYS A 288 -1.38 22.07 -9.80
CA CYS A 288 -0.57 23.16 -9.28
C CYS A 288 0.76 23.21 -10.05
N THR A 289 0.86 24.13 -11.02
CA THR A 289 2.05 24.32 -11.86
C THR A 289 3.00 25.39 -11.32
N ASN A 290 2.61 26.13 -10.29
CA ASN A 290 3.48 27.11 -9.67
C ASN A 290 4.68 26.42 -9.01
N LYS A 291 5.88 26.82 -9.42
CA LYS A 291 7.14 26.26 -8.93
C LYS A 291 7.65 27.07 -7.74
N ASN A 292 8.36 26.40 -6.84
CA ASN A 292 9.18 27.06 -5.83
C ASN A 292 10.64 26.63 -6.03
N LEU A 293 11.57 27.56 -5.83
CA LEU A 293 13.01 27.27 -5.89
C LEU A 293 13.50 26.51 -4.64
N ILE A 294 12.69 26.52 -3.58
CA ILE A 294 12.97 25.83 -2.32
C ILE A 294 11.84 24.85 -2.03
N ASN A 295 12.20 23.59 -1.79
CA ASN A 295 11.23 22.49 -1.67
C ASN A 295 11.44 21.65 -0.40
N TYR A 296 11.44 22.30 0.77
CA TYR A 296 11.37 21.56 2.04
C TYR A 296 9.98 20.97 2.24
N ILE A 297 9.94 19.83 2.92
CA ILE A 297 8.71 19.26 3.46
C ILE A 297 8.49 19.85 4.84
N ILE A 298 7.31 20.43 5.04
CA ILE A 298 6.86 20.88 6.36
C ILE A 298 5.80 19.91 6.85
N ILE A 299 5.90 19.54 8.12
CA ILE A 299 4.87 18.81 8.85
C ILE A 299 4.56 19.58 10.11
N HIS A 300 3.28 19.86 10.30
CA HIS A 300 2.85 20.77 11.33
C HIS A 300 1.43 20.39 11.77
N ASN A 301 1.20 20.47 13.07
CA ASN A 301 -0.13 20.43 13.62
C ASN A 301 -0.53 21.85 14.03
N ARG A 302 -1.80 22.17 13.88
CA ARG A 302 -2.35 23.44 14.32
C ARG A 302 -3.62 23.20 15.09
N GLU A 303 -3.73 23.90 16.21
CA GLU A 303 -4.94 23.98 17.00
C GLU A 303 -5.84 25.14 16.58
N LYS A 304 -7.13 24.95 16.80
CA LYS A 304 -8.10 26.04 16.78
C LYS A 304 -7.74 27.08 17.87
N THR A 305 -7.71 28.35 17.48
CA THR A 305 -7.45 29.48 18.38
C THR A 305 -8.48 29.55 19.52
N SER A 306 -8.15 28.95 20.67
CA SER A 306 -8.63 29.27 22.05
C SER A 306 -8.29 28.16 23.06
N THR A 307 -7.90 26.96 22.61
CA THR A 307 -7.54 25.82 23.47
C THR A 307 -6.03 25.57 23.43
N THR A 308 -5.47 25.15 24.57
CA THR A 308 -4.07 24.75 24.66
C THR A 308 -3.96 23.23 24.78
N ASN A 309 -2.77 22.70 24.50
CA ASN A 309 -2.44 21.29 24.64
C ASN A 309 -3.17 20.38 23.63
N GLN A 310 -3.35 20.85 22.39
CA GLN A 310 -3.79 19.96 21.32
C GLN A 310 -2.61 19.11 20.85
N ALA A 311 -2.84 17.81 20.67
CA ALA A 311 -1.77 16.86 20.44
C ALA A 311 -2.06 15.87 19.32
N SER A 312 -1.04 15.59 18.52
CA SER A 312 -1.12 14.59 17.45
C SER A 312 0.16 13.82 17.32
N TRP A 313 0.04 12.64 16.71
CA TRP A 313 1.10 11.68 16.56
C TRP A 313 1.38 11.42 15.08
N LEU A 314 2.64 11.36 14.71
CA LEU A 314 3.11 10.95 13.39
C LEU A 314 4.00 9.72 13.51
N SER A 315 3.81 8.76 12.62
CA SER A 315 4.66 7.57 12.51
C SER A 315 4.79 7.10 11.07
N ASN A 316 5.74 6.18 10.85
CA ASN A 316 6.05 5.56 9.56
C ASN A 316 6.23 6.56 8.41
N ILE A 317 6.87 7.70 8.68
CA ILE A 317 7.06 8.70 7.63
C ILE A 317 8.15 8.27 6.65
N LYS A 318 7.81 8.33 5.37
CA LYS A 318 8.72 8.05 4.27
C LYS A 318 8.52 9.05 3.14
N VAL A 319 9.63 9.52 2.57
CA VAL A 319 9.68 10.32 1.36
C VAL A 319 10.40 9.52 0.30
N SER A 320 9.76 9.36 -0.85
CA SER A 320 10.29 8.61 -1.98
C SER A 320 10.20 9.43 -3.26
N ARG A 321 11.03 9.09 -4.24
CA ARG A 321 11.03 9.70 -5.57
C ARG A 321 10.85 8.65 -6.64
N TRP A 322 10.07 8.97 -7.65
CA TRP A 322 9.88 8.12 -8.81
C TRP A 322 11.15 8.09 -9.69
N ASN A 323 11.65 6.90 -9.97
CA ASN A 323 12.92 6.65 -10.66
C ASN A 323 12.86 6.84 -12.17
N LYS A 324 11.67 6.85 -12.77
CA LYS A 324 11.54 6.99 -14.22
C LYS A 324 11.36 8.47 -14.55
N SER A 325 12.15 8.98 -15.49
CA SER A 325 12.09 10.36 -16.02
C SER A 325 10.76 10.75 -16.69
N THR A 326 9.79 9.83 -16.72
CA THR A 326 8.44 10.05 -17.22
C THR A 326 7.47 10.20 -16.04
N PRO A 327 6.71 11.31 -15.95
CA PRO A 327 5.60 11.43 -15.01
C PRO A 327 4.70 10.21 -15.11
N ARG A 328 4.17 9.75 -13.98
CA ARG A 328 3.27 8.60 -13.96
C ARG A 328 2.14 8.84 -14.98
N ARG A 329 2.15 8.09 -16.09
CA ARG A 329 1.08 8.17 -17.09
C ARG A 329 -0.25 7.93 -16.38
N ASN A 330 -1.07 8.97 -16.37
CA ASN A 330 -2.33 9.08 -15.65
C ASN A 330 -3.16 7.77 -15.80
N ARG A 331 -3.32 6.99 -14.72
CA ARG A 331 -3.97 5.65 -14.73
C ARG A 331 -5.38 5.68 -15.35
N TYR A 332 -6.06 6.83 -15.31
CA TYR A 332 -7.37 7.04 -15.91
C TYR A 332 -7.42 6.87 -17.43
N ARG A 333 -6.30 7.10 -18.14
CA ARG A 333 -6.27 7.01 -19.61
C ARG A 333 -6.42 5.57 -20.11
N ARG A 334 -5.83 4.59 -19.41
CA ARG A 334 -5.95 3.15 -19.75
C ARG A 334 -7.35 2.59 -19.54
N VAL A 335 -8.09 3.07 -18.53
CA VAL A 335 -9.45 2.58 -18.26
C VAL A 335 -10.43 3.08 -19.32
N HIS A 336 -10.24 4.31 -19.82
CA HIS A 336 -11.04 4.84 -20.93
C HIS A 336 -10.67 4.24 -22.28
N GLU A 337 -9.39 4.02 -22.57
CA GLU A 337 -8.96 3.34 -23.81
C GLU A 337 -9.42 1.87 -23.86
N LYS A 338 -9.36 1.13 -22.72
CA LYS A 338 -9.95 -0.22 -22.66
C LYS A 338 -11.47 -0.20 -22.85
N LYS A 339 -12.20 0.78 -22.28
CA LYS A 339 -13.67 0.88 -22.48
C LYS A 339 -14.06 1.29 -23.90
N MET A 340 -13.27 2.11 -24.59
CA MET A 340 -13.53 2.45 -25.99
C MET A 340 -13.25 1.29 -26.95
N ASN A 341 -12.22 0.48 -26.68
CA ASN A 341 -11.89 -0.68 -27.51
C ASN A 341 -12.81 -1.90 -27.28
N LEU A 342 -13.59 -1.91 -26.19
CA LEU A 342 -14.63 -2.93 -25.95
C LEU A 342 -16.00 -2.57 -26.59
N ASN A 343 -16.21 -1.30 -26.95
CA ASN A 343 -17.46 -0.81 -27.54
C ASN A 343 -17.42 -0.66 -29.08
N THR A 344 -16.33 -1.08 -29.73
CA THR A 344 -16.16 -1.01 -31.21
C THR A 344 -16.10 -2.37 -31.89
N SER A 345 -16.45 -3.45 -31.17
CA SER A 345 -16.58 -4.80 -31.72
C SER A 345 -18.01 -5.32 -31.51
N ILE A 346 -18.97 -4.76 -32.25
CA ILE A 346 -20.26 -5.37 -32.58
C ILE A 346 -20.51 -5.14 -34.07
#